data_AF-A0A3M1EQB6-F1
#
_entry.id   AF-A0A3M1EQB6-F1
#
_cell.length_a   1.000
_cell.length_b   1.000
_cell.length_c   1.000
_cell.angle_alpha   90.00
_cell.angle_beta   90.00
_cell.angle_gamma   90.00
#
_symmetry.space_group_name_H-M   'P 1'
#
loop_
_entity.id
_entity.type
_entity.pdbx_description
1 polymer ?
#
loop_
_entity_poly.entity_id
_entity_poly.type
_entity_poly.pdbx_seq_one_letter_code
_entity_poly.pdbx_strand_id
1 'polypeptide(L)'
;FDNNIICTDEKEVFVVATVADELKRVMCRHGAVELQQYQLRQIERVIFEEMGPPRKPGVINKRWIGQNAGKILNEIGVQAGDEVRLILVEVPVEHNLVWTEQMMPVFPLVRVRNVDEAIDLAVKAEHGFRHTASIFSRNVQTITRMARAMNCSIFVANGPTLAGLGEGGEGFTSYSIASPTGEGLTRPRHFSRIRRITIVGDLRIV
;
A
#
# COMPACT_ATOMS: atom_id res chain seq x y z
N PHE A 1 2.21 -2.43 8.76
CA PHE A 1 1.80 -2.59 10.18
C PHE A 1 0.98 -3.86 10.30
N ASP A 2 0.71 -4.43 11.48
CA ASP A 2 -0.11 -5.66 11.65
C ASP A 2 0.14 -6.76 10.60
N ASN A 3 1.42 -7.05 10.35
CA ASN A 3 1.88 -7.99 9.30
C ASN A 3 1.26 -7.79 7.90
N ASN A 4 1.00 -6.53 7.52
CA ASN A 4 0.53 -6.06 6.22
C ASN A 4 -0.94 -6.42 5.90
N ILE A 5 -1.74 -6.79 6.91
CA ILE A 5 -3.15 -7.15 6.69
C ILE A 5 -4.08 -5.95 6.53
N ILE A 6 -3.65 -4.74 6.90
CA ILE A 6 -4.51 -3.56 6.78
C ILE A 6 -4.58 -3.16 5.30
N CYS A 7 -5.79 -2.89 4.82
CA CYS A 7 -6.03 -2.54 3.42
C CYS A 7 -5.29 -1.27 2.96
N THR A 8 -4.89 -0.40 3.89
CA THR A 8 -4.12 0.81 3.60
C THR A 8 -2.61 0.61 3.70
N ASP A 9 -2.12 -0.50 4.27
CA ASP A 9 -0.67 -0.74 4.38
C ASP A 9 0.00 -0.68 3.00
N GLU A 10 1.23 -0.17 2.95
CA GLU A 10 2.01 -0.14 1.72
C GLU A 10 2.30 -1.58 1.23
N LYS A 11 2.08 -1.82 -0.06
CA LYS A 11 2.22 -3.15 -0.69
C LYS A 11 3.39 -3.23 -1.67
N GLU A 12 3.79 -2.12 -2.28
CA GLU A 12 4.92 -2.05 -3.20
C GLU A 12 5.51 -0.63 -3.23
N VAL A 13 6.73 -0.49 -3.76
CA VAL A 13 7.34 0.83 -3.98
C VAL A 13 7.98 0.95 -5.36
N PHE A 14 7.66 2.05 -6.05
CA PHE A 14 8.40 2.54 -7.22
C PHE A 14 9.34 3.66 -6.79
N VAL A 15 10.65 3.44 -6.91
CA VAL A 15 11.68 4.36 -6.41
C VAL A 15 12.60 4.82 -7.53
N VAL A 16 12.89 6.12 -7.58
CA VAL A 16 13.84 6.67 -8.55
C VAL A 16 15.24 6.11 -8.29
N ALA A 17 15.89 5.60 -9.33
CA ALA A 17 17.12 4.83 -9.23
C ALA A 17 18.23 5.53 -8.43
N THR A 18 18.31 6.86 -8.51
CA THR A 18 19.33 7.66 -7.82
C THR A 18 19.22 7.65 -6.29
N VAL A 19 18.08 7.27 -5.72
CA VAL A 19 17.86 7.21 -4.25
C VAL A 19 17.55 5.80 -3.74
N ALA A 20 17.45 4.82 -4.63
CA ALA A 20 16.99 3.47 -4.30
C ALA A 20 17.98 2.71 -3.38
N ASP A 21 19.28 2.80 -3.60
CA ASP A 21 20.28 2.14 -2.72
C ASP A 21 20.26 2.70 -1.30
N GLU A 22 20.18 4.03 -1.17
CA GLU A 22 20.10 4.67 0.13
C GLU A 22 18.79 4.31 0.85
N LEU A 23 17.67 4.26 0.13
CA LEU A 23 16.40 3.81 0.68
C LEU A 23 16.51 2.38 1.22
N LYS A 24 17.01 1.43 0.42
CA LYS A 24 17.19 0.02 0.84
C LYS A 24 18.07 -0.08 2.09
N ARG A 25 19.17 0.66 2.13
CA ARG A 25 20.08 0.72 3.28
C ARG A 25 19.40 1.26 4.54
N VAL A 26 18.59 2.31 4.42
CA VAL A 26 17.80 2.85 5.53
C VAL A 26 16.75 1.84 5.98
N MET A 27 16.01 1.23 5.06
CA MET A 27 15.00 0.20 5.38
C MET A 27 15.62 -0.97 6.15
N CYS A 28 16.78 -1.48 5.73
CA CYS A 28 17.47 -2.56 6.42
C CYS A 28 17.89 -2.16 7.85
N ARG A 29 18.34 -0.93 8.06
CA ARG A 29 18.62 -0.39 9.41
C ARG A 29 17.39 -0.29 10.30
N HIS A 30 16.19 -0.24 9.71
CA HIS A 30 14.91 -0.21 10.43
C HIS A 30 14.23 -1.59 10.53
N GLY A 31 14.98 -2.67 10.35
CA GLY A 31 14.51 -4.04 10.57
C GLY A 31 13.94 -4.72 9.32
N ALA A 32 14.23 -4.20 8.12
CA ALA A 32 14.01 -4.95 6.90
C ALA A 32 15.17 -5.93 6.63
N VAL A 33 14.87 -7.08 6.02
CA VAL A 33 15.87 -8.00 5.47
C VAL A 33 15.73 -7.99 3.96
N GLU A 34 16.78 -7.55 3.27
CA GLU A 34 16.83 -7.59 1.81
C GLU A 34 17.20 -8.99 1.32
N LEU A 35 16.39 -9.53 0.41
CA LEU A 35 16.68 -10.80 -0.24
C LEU A 35 17.57 -10.64 -1.46
N GLN A 36 18.48 -11.59 -1.61
CA GLN A 36 19.29 -11.77 -2.80
C GLN A 36 18.50 -12.43 -3.93
N GLN A 37 18.95 -12.25 -5.17
CA GLN A 37 18.26 -12.78 -6.35
C GLN A 37 18.07 -14.30 -6.34
N TYR A 38 18.97 -15.05 -5.71
CA TYR A 38 18.82 -16.51 -5.58
C TYR A 38 17.72 -16.92 -4.58
N GLN A 39 17.42 -16.06 -3.60
CA GLN A 39 16.37 -16.28 -2.58
C GLN A 39 14.98 -15.89 -3.08
N LEU A 40 14.90 -15.01 -4.09
CA LEU A 40 13.65 -14.59 -4.71
C LEU A 40 12.81 -15.79 -5.19
N ARG A 41 13.42 -16.75 -5.88
CA ARG A 41 12.71 -17.97 -6.32
C ARG A 41 12.22 -18.87 -5.18
N GLN A 42 12.89 -18.82 -4.03
CA GLN A 42 12.48 -19.60 -2.86
C GLN A 42 11.25 -18.95 -2.22
N ILE A 43 11.28 -17.63 -2.03
CA ILE A 43 10.16 -16.91 -1.41
C ILE A 43 8.92 -16.87 -2.31
N GLU A 44 9.08 -16.83 -3.63
CA GLU A 44 7.97 -16.97 -4.59
C GLU A 44 7.11 -18.21 -4.30
N ARG A 45 7.74 -19.36 -4.03
CA ARG A 45 7.05 -20.63 -3.73
C ARG A 45 6.34 -20.63 -2.39
N VAL A 46 6.75 -19.74 -1.48
CA VAL A 46 6.10 -19.55 -0.19
C VAL A 46 4.85 -18.68 -0.38
N ILE A 47 5.00 -17.57 -1.12
CA ILE A 47 3.97 -16.54 -1.29
C ILE A 47 2.87 -16.97 -2.27
N PHE A 48 3.22 -17.66 -3.37
CA PHE A 48 2.29 -17.97 -4.45
C PHE A 48 2.03 -19.48 -4.55
N GLU A 49 0.75 -19.83 -4.68
CA GLU A 49 0.31 -21.15 -5.14
C GLU A 49 0.50 -21.27 -6.66
N GLU A 50 0.20 -20.19 -7.38
CA GLU A 50 0.37 -20.08 -8.83
C GLU A 50 0.86 -18.68 -9.21
N MET A 51 1.89 -18.60 -10.05
CA MET A 51 2.38 -17.34 -10.60
C MET A 51 1.49 -16.91 -11.77
N GLY A 52 1.09 -15.64 -11.81
CA GLY A 52 0.35 -15.08 -12.94
C GLY A 52 1.25 -14.70 -14.12
N PRO A 53 0.67 -14.28 -15.25
CA PRO A 53 1.42 -13.68 -16.36
C PRO A 53 2.22 -12.42 -15.93
N PRO A 54 3.21 -11.99 -16.73
CA PRO A 54 3.89 -10.72 -16.49
C PRO A 54 2.91 -9.56 -16.32
N ARG A 55 3.13 -8.74 -15.28
CA ARG A 55 2.26 -7.60 -14.93
C ARG A 55 0.82 -7.97 -14.58
N LYS A 56 0.60 -9.19 -14.09
CA LYS A 56 -0.70 -9.67 -13.62
C LYS A 56 -0.58 -10.27 -12.23
N PRO A 57 -1.66 -10.25 -11.44
CA PRO A 57 -1.67 -10.89 -10.13
C PRO A 57 -1.46 -12.41 -10.27
N GLY A 58 -0.78 -13.00 -9.30
CA GLY A 58 -0.75 -14.44 -9.08
C GLY A 58 -1.80 -14.88 -8.05
N VAL A 59 -1.89 -16.19 -7.80
CA VAL A 59 -2.72 -16.76 -6.74
C VAL A 59 -1.86 -16.90 -5.48
N ILE A 60 -2.21 -16.16 -4.43
CA ILE A 60 -1.45 -16.18 -3.16
C ILE A 60 -1.76 -17.42 -2.34
N ASN A 61 -0.74 -17.90 -1.62
CA ASN A 61 -0.86 -18.92 -0.61
C ASN A 61 -1.44 -18.32 0.67
N LYS A 62 -2.71 -18.63 0.94
CA LYS A 62 -3.47 -18.04 2.05
C LYS A 62 -2.91 -18.37 3.43
N ARG A 63 -2.10 -19.44 3.55
CA ARG A 63 -1.45 -19.83 4.82
C ARG A 63 -0.52 -18.73 5.36
N TRP A 64 0.02 -17.90 4.48
CA TRP A 64 1.03 -16.90 4.83
C TRP A 64 0.49 -15.49 5.06
N ILE A 65 -0.81 -15.26 4.79
CA ILE A 65 -1.47 -13.98 5.06
C ILE A 65 -1.29 -13.61 6.54
N GLY A 66 -0.81 -12.40 6.81
CA GLY A 66 -0.61 -11.86 8.16
C GLY A 66 0.44 -12.57 9.02
N GLN A 67 1.30 -13.43 8.44
CA GLN A 67 2.40 -14.05 9.19
C GLN A 67 3.58 -13.08 9.37
N ASN A 68 4.31 -13.22 10.47
CA ASN A 68 5.54 -12.45 10.73
C ASN A 68 6.58 -12.68 9.63
N ALA A 69 7.34 -11.64 9.29
CA ALA A 69 8.43 -11.72 8.31
C ALA A 69 9.46 -12.82 8.66
N GLY A 70 9.86 -12.93 9.92
CA GLY A 70 10.77 -13.99 10.37
C GLY A 70 10.27 -15.41 10.07
N LYS A 71 8.96 -15.68 10.21
CA LYS A 71 8.38 -16.99 9.88
C LYS A 71 8.48 -17.29 8.39
N ILE A 72 8.21 -16.30 7.53
CA ILE A 72 8.31 -16.43 6.08
C ILE A 72 9.78 -16.66 5.67
N LEU A 73 10.73 -15.94 6.27
CA LEU A 73 12.17 -16.11 6.02
C LEU A 73 12.68 -17.50 6.44
N ASN A 74 12.21 -18.02 7.58
CA ASN A 74 12.60 -19.34 8.06
C ASN A 74 12.17 -20.46 7.09
N GLU A 75 11.06 -20.29 6.35
CA GLU A 75 10.60 -21.24 5.33
C GLU A 75 11.59 -21.39 4.16
N ILE A 76 12.36 -20.33 3.87
CA ILE A 76 13.39 -20.35 2.82
C ILE A 76 14.80 -20.59 3.38
N GLY A 77 14.91 -20.98 4.65
CA GLY A 77 16.18 -21.27 5.33
C GLY A 77 16.97 -20.03 5.76
N VAL A 78 16.35 -18.85 5.77
CA VAL A 78 16.96 -17.62 6.30
C VAL A 78 16.58 -17.49 7.76
N GLN A 79 17.55 -17.68 8.66
CA GLN A 79 17.34 -17.54 10.09
C GLN A 79 17.07 -16.08 10.45
N ALA A 80 15.83 -15.81 10.88
CA ALA A 80 15.37 -14.50 11.30
C ALA A 80 14.43 -14.64 12.49
N GLY A 81 14.60 -13.79 13.50
CA GLY A 81 13.73 -13.72 14.66
C GLY A 81 12.61 -12.69 14.49
N ASP A 82 11.98 -12.33 15.62
CA ASP A 82 10.89 -11.36 15.66
C ASP A 82 11.36 -9.90 15.49
N GLU A 83 12.67 -9.65 15.49
CA GLU A 83 13.25 -8.34 15.18
C GLU A 83 13.05 -7.92 13.72
N VAL A 84 12.86 -8.89 12.81
CA VAL A 84 12.65 -8.63 11.39
C VAL A 84 11.19 -8.25 11.14
N ARG A 85 11.00 -7.05 10.61
CA ARG A 85 9.68 -6.44 10.40
C ARG A 85 9.19 -6.53 8.97
N LEU A 86 10.10 -6.64 8.01
CA LEU A 86 9.80 -6.55 6.58
C LEU A 86 10.82 -7.36 5.76
N ILE A 87 10.35 -8.06 4.75
CA ILE A 87 11.20 -8.68 3.73
C ILE A 87 11.22 -7.74 2.54
N LEU A 88 12.39 -7.22 2.18
CA LEU A 88 12.56 -6.31 1.04
C LEU A 88 13.08 -7.09 -0.16
N VAL A 89 12.45 -6.94 -1.31
CA VAL A 89 12.86 -7.68 -2.52
C VAL A 89 12.88 -6.74 -3.72
N GLU A 90 14.07 -6.52 -4.28
CA GLU A 90 14.18 -5.74 -5.52
C GLU A 90 13.81 -6.63 -6.72
N VAL A 91 12.82 -6.21 -7.51
CA VAL A 91 12.25 -7.00 -8.60
C VAL A 91 12.03 -6.15 -9.86
N PRO A 92 12.04 -6.76 -11.06
CA PRO A 92 11.60 -6.09 -12.27
C PRO A 92 10.09 -5.77 -12.18
N VAL A 93 9.66 -4.76 -12.93
CA VAL A 93 8.26 -4.31 -12.92
C VAL A 93 7.29 -5.39 -13.37
N GLU A 94 7.73 -6.39 -14.13
CA GLU A 94 6.92 -7.50 -14.60
C GLU A 94 6.53 -8.49 -13.50
N HIS A 95 7.26 -8.48 -12.37
CA HIS A 95 7.18 -9.50 -11.34
C HIS A 95 5.85 -9.48 -10.58
N ASN A 96 5.24 -10.66 -10.36
CA ASN A 96 3.91 -10.78 -9.76
C ASN A 96 3.77 -10.17 -8.36
N LEU A 97 4.85 -10.08 -7.60
CA LEU A 97 4.85 -9.38 -6.30
C LEU A 97 4.34 -7.94 -6.42
N VAL A 98 4.66 -7.24 -7.51
CA VAL A 98 4.23 -5.84 -7.72
C VAL A 98 2.73 -5.74 -8.01
N TRP A 99 2.13 -6.78 -8.58
CA TRP A 99 0.77 -6.73 -9.14
C TRP A 99 -0.26 -7.49 -8.31
N THR A 100 0.19 -8.17 -7.27
CA THR A 100 -0.67 -8.97 -6.39
C THR A 100 -0.75 -8.26 -5.04
N GLU A 101 -1.92 -8.22 -4.43
CA GLU A 101 -2.02 -7.85 -3.02
C GLU A 101 -1.72 -9.11 -2.17
N GLN A 102 -0.58 -9.15 -1.47
CA GLN A 102 -0.21 -10.34 -0.68
C GLN A 102 -0.84 -10.36 0.71
N MET A 103 -1.01 -9.20 1.33
CA MET A 103 -1.31 -9.07 2.76
C MET A 103 -0.25 -9.80 3.63
N MET A 104 1.01 -9.65 3.25
CA MET A 104 2.19 -10.26 3.89
C MET A 104 3.28 -9.21 4.01
N PRO A 105 4.19 -9.28 5.01
CA PRO A 105 5.28 -8.32 5.17
C PRO A 105 6.43 -8.59 4.16
N VAL A 106 6.10 -8.69 2.86
CA VAL A 106 7.02 -8.83 1.74
C VAL A 106 6.80 -7.66 0.81
N PHE A 107 7.82 -6.83 0.68
CA PHE A 107 7.74 -5.52 0.06
C PHE A 107 8.58 -5.47 -1.22
N PRO A 108 7.97 -5.64 -2.40
CA PRO A 108 8.65 -5.47 -3.67
C PRO A 108 9.06 -4.00 -3.89
N LEU A 109 10.31 -3.82 -4.31
CA LEU A 109 10.88 -2.55 -4.71
C LEU A 109 11.23 -2.59 -6.19
N VAL A 110 10.75 -1.62 -6.95
CA VAL A 110 11.03 -1.46 -8.38
C VAL A 110 11.79 -0.15 -8.58
N ARG A 111 12.98 -0.23 -9.20
CA ARG A 111 13.71 0.96 -9.62
C ARG A 111 13.13 1.51 -10.91
N VAL A 112 12.98 2.83 -10.95
CA VAL A 112 12.53 3.58 -12.13
C VAL A 112 13.50 4.70 -12.46
N ARG A 113 13.47 5.17 -13.71
CA ARG A 113 14.42 6.18 -14.19
C ARG A 113 14.12 7.56 -13.65
N ASN A 114 12.83 7.88 -13.50
CA ASN A 114 12.37 9.18 -13.06
C ASN A 114 10.98 9.10 -12.40
N VAL A 115 10.54 10.23 -11.86
CA VAL A 115 9.29 10.32 -11.11
C VAL A 115 8.04 10.22 -11.98
N ASP A 116 8.14 10.49 -13.28
CA ASP A 116 7.01 10.35 -14.21
C ASP A 116 6.69 8.87 -14.41
N GLU A 117 7.73 8.08 -14.67
CA GLU A 117 7.65 6.63 -14.75
C GLU A 117 7.15 6.00 -13.43
N ALA A 118 7.58 6.52 -12.28
CA ALA A 118 7.08 6.08 -10.97
C ALA A 118 5.55 6.21 -10.86
N ILE A 119 5.01 7.39 -11.24
CA ILE A 119 3.58 7.68 -11.15
C ILE A 119 2.80 6.83 -12.16
N ASP A 120 3.28 6.73 -13.40
CA ASP A 120 2.62 5.94 -14.45
C ASP A 120 2.53 4.45 -14.09
N LEU A 121 3.54 3.93 -13.39
CA LEU A 121 3.54 2.54 -12.90
C LEU A 121 2.66 2.37 -11.67
N ALA A 122 2.68 3.32 -10.72
CA ALA A 122 1.82 3.30 -9.55
C ALA A 122 0.33 3.27 -9.93
N VAL A 123 -0.09 4.10 -10.90
CA VAL A 123 -1.48 4.11 -11.41
C VAL A 123 -1.88 2.73 -11.97
N LYS A 124 -0.96 2.05 -12.65
CA LYS A 124 -1.21 0.72 -13.23
C LYS A 124 -1.26 -0.36 -12.15
N ALA A 125 -0.32 -0.34 -11.20
CA ALA A 125 -0.20 -1.33 -10.14
C ALA A 125 -1.36 -1.27 -9.14
N GLU A 126 -2.00 -0.11 -8.99
CA GLU A 126 -3.20 0.07 -8.17
C GLU A 126 -4.47 -0.56 -8.78
N HIS A 127 -4.41 -0.99 -10.05
CA HIS A 127 -5.52 -1.62 -10.80
C HIS A 127 -6.79 -0.78 -10.93
N GLY A 128 -6.75 0.50 -10.56
CA GLY A 128 -7.90 1.41 -10.63
C GLY A 128 -8.90 1.19 -9.49
N PHE A 129 -8.51 0.54 -8.40
CA PHE A 129 -9.35 0.38 -7.20
C PHE A 129 -9.62 1.71 -6.49
N ARG A 130 -8.78 2.71 -6.71
CA ARG A 130 -8.81 4.04 -6.08
C ARG A 130 -8.91 3.97 -4.55
N HIS A 131 -8.21 3.01 -3.93
CA HIS A 131 -8.31 2.81 -2.49
C HIS A 131 -7.29 3.65 -1.71
N THR A 132 -6.01 3.39 -1.87
CA THR A 132 -4.94 4.07 -1.12
C THR A 132 -3.68 4.18 -1.95
N ALA A 133 -3.03 5.34 -1.87
CA ALA A 133 -1.69 5.55 -2.42
C ALA A 133 -0.90 6.50 -1.53
N SER A 134 0.44 6.44 -1.61
CA SER A 134 1.30 7.38 -0.91
C SER A 134 2.49 7.83 -1.76
N ILE A 135 3.09 8.96 -1.37
CA ILE A 135 4.29 9.50 -2.00
C ILE A 135 5.25 10.07 -0.96
N PHE A 136 6.54 9.86 -1.16
CA PHE A 136 7.61 10.56 -0.45
C PHE A 136 8.29 11.54 -1.41
N SER A 137 7.96 12.82 -1.29
CA SER A 137 8.51 13.90 -2.12
C SER A 137 8.36 15.24 -1.43
N ARG A 138 9.34 16.13 -1.60
CA ARG A 138 9.26 17.54 -1.16
C ARG A 138 8.75 18.48 -2.26
N ASN A 139 8.60 17.98 -3.49
CA ASN A 139 8.12 18.78 -4.62
C ASN A 139 6.59 18.75 -4.65
N VAL A 140 5.95 19.86 -4.30
CA VAL A 140 4.48 20.01 -4.24
C VAL A 140 3.81 19.76 -5.60
N GLN A 141 4.46 20.10 -6.72
CA GLN A 141 3.89 19.85 -8.05
C GLN A 141 3.87 18.35 -8.36
N THR A 142 4.92 17.62 -8.00
CA THR A 142 4.96 16.17 -8.09
C THR A 142 3.89 15.51 -7.23
N ILE A 143 3.77 15.92 -5.97
CA ILE A 143 2.75 15.41 -5.04
C ILE A 143 1.36 15.65 -5.63
N THR A 144 1.08 16.87 -6.09
CA THR A 144 -0.21 17.26 -6.66
C THR A 144 -0.53 16.46 -7.92
N ARG A 145 0.46 16.24 -8.79
CA ARG A 145 0.28 15.44 -10.00
C ARG A 145 -0.04 13.98 -9.66
N MET A 146 0.70 13.37 -8.74
CA MET A 146 0.44 11.99 -8.33
C MET A 146 -0.93 11.85 -7.65
N ALA A 147 -1.27 12.76 -6.74
CA ALA A 147 -2.58 12.75 -6.07
C ALA A 147 -3.74 12.80 -7.06
N ARG A 148 -3.65 13.65 -8.10
CA ARG A 148 -4.64 13.73 -9.18
C ARG A 148 -4.68 12.47 -10.04
N ALA A 149 -3.53 11.90 -10.37
CA ALA A 149 -3.43 10.71 -11.22
C ALA A 149 -3.98 9.47 -10.52
N MET A 150 -3.64 9.29 -9.23
CA MET A 150 -4.10 8.15 -8.42
C MET A 150 -5.58 8.24 -8.09
N ASN A 151 -6.09 9.43 -7.75
CA ASN A 151 -7.50 9.67 -7.43
C ASN A 151 -8.08 8.68 -6.40
N CYS A 152 -7.27 8.32 -5.40
CA CYS A 152 -7.65 7.38 -4.34
C CYS A 152 -8.50 8.03 -3.25
N SER A 153 -9.30 7.23 -2.55
CA SER A 153 -10.01 7.64 -1.32
C SER A 153 -9.06 8.15 -0.24
N ILE A 154 -7.85 7.58 -0.16
CA ILE A 154 -6.79 7.98 0.77
C ILE A 154 -5.51 8.24 -0.03
N PHE A 155 -4.94 9.44 0.15
CA PHE A 155 -3.64 9.79 -0.40
C PHE A 155 -2.76 10.40 0.69
N VAL A 156 -1.61 9.79 0.97
CA VAL A 156 -0.69 10.26 2.01
C VAL A 156 0.63 10.75 1.40
N ALA A 157 1.07 11.94 1.80
CA ALA A 157 2.38 12.47 1.40
C ALA A 157 3.32 12.57 2.60
N ASN A 158 4.54 12.03 2.46
CA ASN A 158 5.63 12.12 3.43
C ASN A 158 5.31 11.54 4.81
N GLY A 159 4.52 10.47 4.86
CA GLY A 159 4.19 9.74 6.09
C GLY A 159 3.72 8.32 5.79
N PRO A 160 3.62 7.46 6.82
CA PRO A 160 3.04 6.13 6.66
C PRO A 160 1.58 6.24 6.22
N THR A 161 1.08 5.30 5.42
CA THR A 161 -0.32 5.34 4.94
C THR A 161 -1.37 5.33 6.06
N LEU A 162 -1.01 4.81 7.25
CA LEU A 162 -1.83 4.88 8.46
C LEU A 162 -2.16 6.30 8.92
N ALA A 163 -1.35 7.30 8.54
CA ALA A 163 -1.68 8.71 8.78
C ALA A 163 -3.00 9.11 8.10
N GLY A 164 -3.35 8.45 6.99
CA GLY A 164 -4.64 8.59 6.33
C GLY A 164 -5.82 8.00 7.12
N LEU A 165 -5.56 7.28 8.21
CA LEU A 165 -6.55 6.74 9.16
C LEU A 165 -6.51 7.46 10.53
N GLY A 166 -5.81 8.60 10.63
CA GLY A 166 -5.70 9.38 11.87
C GLY A 166 -4.55 8.98 12.80
N GLU A 167 -3.73 7.99 12.43
CA GLU A 167 -2.54 7.62 13.22
C GLU A 167 -1.35 8.50 12.84
N GLY A 168 -1.11 9.57 13.59
CA GLY A 168 -0.05 10.54 13.31
C GLY A 168 -0.34 11.49 12.14
N GLY A 169 -1.55 11.44 11.58
CA GLY A 169 -2.07 12.39 10.60
C GLY A 169 -3.38 13.04 11.08
N GLU A 170 -3.70 14.21 10.53
CA GLU A 170 -4.96 14.90 10.80
C GLU A 170 -6.18 14.13 10.24
N GLY A 171 -7.31 14.19 10.94
CA GLY A 171 -8.57 13.58 10.50
C GLY A 171 -9.16 12.59 11.51
N PHE A 172 -10.23 11.91 11.12
CA PHE A 172 -10.88 10.89 11.94
C PHE A 172 -10.54 9.48 11.43
N THR A 173 -10.60 8.49 12.31
CA THR A 173 -10.34 7.09 11.98
C THR A 173 -11.60 6.41 11.42
N SER A 174 -11.41 5.53 10.43
CA SER A 174 -12.43 4.60 9.94
C SER A 174 -11.77 3.30 9.49
N TYR A 175 -12.37 2.16 9.85
CA TYR A 175 -11.99 0.82 9.35
C TYR A 175 -12.91 0.33 8.23
N SER A 176 -13.81 1.19 7.75
CA SER A 176 -14.61 0.94 6.56
C SER A 176 -14.40 2.08 5.57
N ILE A 177 -13.75 1.77 4.46
CA ILE A 177 -13.35 2.73 3.42
C ILE A 177 -14.11 2.36 2.16
N ALA A 178 -15.13 3.14 1.84
CA ALA A 178 -16.07 2.88 0.78
C ALA A 178 -15.59 3.53 -0.53
N SER A 179 -14.55 2.96 -1.14
CA SER A 179 -13.99 3.46 -2.41
C SER A 179 -14.92 3.28 -3.62
N PRO A 180 -15.58 2.12 -3.83
CA PRO A 180 -16.42 1.93 -5.02
C PRO A 180 -17.70 2.79 -5.03
N THR A 181 -18.29 3.02 -3.86
CA THR A 181 -19.54 3.79 -3.71
C THR A 181 -19.31 5.27 -3.43
N GLY A 182 -18.09 5.65 -3.02
CA GLY A 182 -17.62 7.04 -2.97
C GLY A 182 -17.84 7.76 -1.64
N GLU A 183 -18.32 7.09 -0.59
CA GLU A 183 -18.40 7.69 0.75
C GLU A 183 -17.01 7.90 1.39
N GLY A 184 -15.97 7.23 0.88
CA GLY A 184 -14.61 7.32 1.40
C GLY A 184 -14.52 6.75 2.82
N LEU A 185 -13.86 7.47 3.74
CA LEU A 185 -13.81 7.06 5.14
C LEU A 185 -15.22 7.17 5.77
N THR A 186 -15.81 6.02 6.09
CA THR A 186 -17.16 6.01 6.66
C THR A 186 -17.23 6.65 8.05
N ARG A 187 -18.38 7.24 8.39
CA ARG A 187 -18.65 7.92 9.68
C ARG A 187 -20.15 7.86 9.96
N PRO A 188 -20.64 8.18 11.17
CA PRO A 188 -22.06 8.02 11.53
C PRO A 188 -23.07 8.61 10.53
N ARG A 189 -22.73 9.74 9.88
CA ARG A 189 -23.57 10.36 8.84
C ARG A 189 -23.85 9.43 7.64
N HIS A 190 -22.92 8.56 7.27
CA HIS A 190 -23.08 7.65 6.13
C HIS A 190 -24.05 6.49 6.43
N PHE A 191 -24.32 6.24 7.71
CA PHE A 191 -25.29 5.24 8.17
C PHE A 191 -26.62 5.86 8.61
N SER A 192 -26.85 7.13 8.27
CA SER A 192 -28.04 7.90 8.67
C SER A 192 -28.86 8.30 7.44
N ARG A 193 -30.20 8.22 7.54
CA ARG A 193 -31.09 8.70 6.49
C ARG A 193 -31.28 10.22 6.59
N ILE A 194 -31.00 10.95 5.52
CA ILE A 194 -31.32 12.38 5.43
C ILE A 194 -32.85 12.54 5.42
N ARG A 195 -33.39 13.34 6.35
CA ARG A 195 -34.80 13.73 6.38
C ARG A 195 -34.90 15.23 6.15
N ARG A 196 -35.68 15.63 5.14
CA ARG A 196 -36.03 17.04 4.89
C ARG A 196 -37.46 17.28 5.32
N ILE A 197 -37.67 18.30 6.15
CA ILE A 197 -38.98 18.76 6.58
C ILE A 197 -39.09 20.22 6.17
N THR A 198 -40.14 20.56 5.43
CA THR A 198 -40.44 21.93 5.00
C THR A 198 -41.79 22.32 5.57
N ILE A 199 -41.84 23.41 6.34
CA ILE A 199 -43.07 23.95 6.91
C ILE A 199 -43.36 25.25 6.15
N VAL A 200 -44.29 25.18 5.19
CA VAL A 200 -44.64 26.30 4.30
C VAL A 200 -45.75 27.11 4.93
N GLY A 201 -45.57 28.42 5.04
CA GLY A 201 -46.56 29.34 5.60
C GLY A 201 -46.55 29.44 7.14
N ASP A 202 -45.87 28.52 7.83
CA ASP A 202 -45.79 28.44 9.29
C ASP A 202 -44.34 28.44 9.80
N LEU A 203 -44.18 28.51 11.13
CA LEU A 203 -42.88 28.67 11.83
C LEU A 203 -42.05 29.88 11.34
N ARG A 204 -42.73 30.97 10.94
CA ARG A 204 -42.12 32.29 10.77
C ARG A 204 -42.08 32.99 12.12
N ILE A 205 -40.93 32.91 12.80
CA ILE A 205 -40.73 33.47 14.16
C ILE A 205 -40.25 34.94 14.16
N VAL A 206 -40.49 35.64 13.05
CA VAL A 206 -40.49 37.11 12.92
C VAL A 206 -41.59 37.51 11.94
#